data_AF-A0AAX3T5E9-F1
#
_entry.id   AF-A0AAX3T5E9-F1
#
_cell.length_a   1.000
_cell.length_b   1.000
_cell.length_c   1.000
_cell.angle_alpha   90.00
_cell.angle_beta   90.00
_cell.angle_gamma   90.00
#
_symmetry.space_group_name_H-M   'P 1'
#
loop_
_entity.id
_entity.type
_entity.pdbx_description
1 polymer ?
#
loop_
_entity_poly.entity_id
_entity_poly.type
_entity_poly.pdbx_seq_one_letter_code
_entity_poly.pdbx_strand_id
1 'polypeptide(L)'
;MVTMHVAAAVGTQDRDRIEPVVGENYWTPGDPDFGTASAPRFAFADPHAAGLFHAEDLSREAGDRIAVHNRGVHDVAAVVLLADGRSYVELLTPGSEIALPELDSLTYLQAPRTADGRPVLYGAVWVRDGRVMPVTVPIPTRREFLDQRYLTPWSAEWNGGVSGRHIRDAAAAGVSYQYRTGGSTFVVRNSGSDWIGVVHRSGTEFTFVECPPGGRAVFEFSPQSARAEVFSVVGRRGGGTAGHAPYMSRSGTVHPGWAGRPGEVTAYGSVVIMLGAPVYSALPKRNLYLAFSDRRPSRRERSERGECASRRERSERGECGSRRERSERGECASRREQGARPCRGFRR
;
A
#
# COMPACT_ATOMS: atom_id res chain seq x y z
N MET A 1 26.12 -30.54 -6.84
CA MET A 1 26.02 -30.87 -5.41
C MET A 1 26.80 -29.79 -4.68
N VAL A 2 26.13 -28.69 -4.31
CA VAL A 2 26.79 -27.55 -3.65
C VAL A 2 26.64 -27.78 -2.15
N THR A 3 27.73 -28.21 -1.53
CA THR A 3 27.85 -28.40 -0.08
C THR A 3 27.61 -27.04 0.58
N MET A 4 26.49 -26.90 1.30
CA MET A 4 26.26 -25.77 2.19
C MET A 4 27.28 -25.85 3.33
N HIS A 5 28.44 -25.22 3.15
CA HIS A 5 29.25 -24.81 4.28
C HIS A 5 28.57 -23.58 4.89
N VAL A 6 27.56 -23.82 5.72
CA VAL A 6 27.17 -22.85 6.74
C VAL A 6 28.40 -22.68 7.62
N ALA A 7 29.11 -21.57 7.43
CA ALA A 7 30.19 -21.19 8.33
C ALA A 7 29.63 -21.22 9.75
N ALA A 8 30.33 -21.91 10.64
CA ALA A 8 30.12 -21.84 12.07
C ALA A 8 30.39 -20.40 12.54
N ALA A 9 29.40 -19.52 12.37
CA ALA A 9 29.41 -18.17 12.90
C ALA A 9 29.04 -18.24 14.38
N VAL A 10 30.00 -18.65 15.21
CA VAL A 10 29.90 -18.48 16.66
C VAL A 10 30.35 -17.05 16.96
N GLY A 11 29.40 -16.11 16.93
CA GLY A 11 29.62 -14.73 17.36
C GLY A 11 29.47 -14.56 18.86
N THR A 12 30.34 -13.73 19.43
CA THR A 12 30.18 -13.19 20.78
C THR A 12 28.93 -12.31 20.87
N GLN A 13 28.08 -12.66 21.82
CA GLN A 13 26.72 -12.16 22.06
C GLN A 13 26.73 -10.88 22.89
N ASP A 14 25.85 -9.91 22.58
CA ASP A 14 25.45 -8.86 23.52
C ASP A 14 24.27 -9.41 24.35
N ARG A 15 24.61 -10.14 25.42
CA ARG A 15 23.66 -10.97 26.20
C ARG A 15 22.56 -10.18 26.90
N ASP A 16 22.73 -8.87 27.08
CA ASP A 16 21.87 -8.05 27.94
C ASP A 16 20.63 -7.48 27.22
N ARG A 17 20.34 -7.90 25.98
CA ARG A 17 19.35 -7.23 25.12
C ARG A 17 18.19 -8.07 24.59
N ILE A 18 18.12 -9.37 24.89
CA ILE A 18 16.96 -10.18 24.49
C ILE A 18 15.91 -10.07 25.59
N GLU A 19 14.83 -9.34 25.32
CA GLU A 19 13.68 -9.30 26.22
C GLU A 19 13.18 -10.74 26.48
N PRO A 20 12.83 -11.12 27.73
CA PRO A 20 12.43 -12.49 28.07
C PRO A 20 11.34 -13.06 27.15
N VAL A 21 10.39 -12.21 26.74
CA VAL A 21 9.29 -12.56 25.83
C VAL A 21 9.78 -12.98 24.44
N VAL A 22 10.91 -12.42 23.95
CA VAL A 22 11.50 -12.80 22.66
C VAL A 22 12.16 -14.17 22.76
N GLY A 23 12.92 -14.41 23.84
CA GLY A 23 13.60 -15.69 24.08
C GLY A 23 12.63 -16.85 24.29
N GLU A 24 11.47 -16.60 24.90
CA GLU A 24 10.43 -17.63 25.10
C GLU A 24 9.69 -17.99 23.80
N ASN A 25 9.43 -17.00 22.93
CA ASN A 25 8.55 -17.18 21.78
C ASN A 25 9.26 -17.49 20.47
N TYR A 26 10.56 -17.22 20.35
CA TYR A 26 11.30 -17.34 19.09
C TYR A 26 12.59 -18.13 19.26
N TRP A 27 13.17 -18.57 18.16
CA TRP A 27 14.50 -19.19 18.15
C TRP A 27 15.57 -18.12 18.01
N THR A 28 16.43 -18.01 19.01
CA THR A 28 17.34 -16.90 19.24
C THR A 28 18.77 -17.38 19.47
N PRO A 29 19.78 -16.52 19.35
CA PRO A 29 21.16 -16.86 19.70
C PRO A 29 21.39 -17.35 21.14
N GLY A 30 20.42 -17.15 22.05
CA GLY A 30 20.47 -17.68 23.41
C GLY A 30 20.08 -19.17 23.52
N ASP A 31 19.47 -19.75 22.48
CA ASP A 31 19.06 -21.14 22.49
C ASP A 31 20.26 -22.09 22.39
N PRO A 32 20.25 -23.23 23.12
CA PRO A 32 21.38 -24.16 23.17
C PRO A 32 21.68 -24.85 21.84
N ASP A 33 20.70 -24.90 20.94
CA ASP A 33 20.83 -25.50 19.61
C ASP A 33 21.12 -24.47 18.51
N PHE A 34 21.21 -23.18 18.87
CA PHE A 34 21.44 -22.10 17.91
C PHE A 34 22.83 -22.17 17.28
N GLY A 35 22.89 -22.13 15.95
CA GLY A 35 24.16 -22.18 15.21
C GLY A 35 24.96 -23.47 15.37
N THR A 36 24.39 -24.50 16.03
CA THR A 36 25.05 -25.79 16.21
C THR A 36 24.94 -26.67 14.96
N ALA A 37 25.79 -27.69 14.85
CA ALA A 37 25.70 -28.68 13.77
C ALA A 37 24.42 -29.53 13.81
N SER A 38 23.71 -29.55 14.95
CA SER A 38 22.46 -30.27 15.14
C SER A 38 21.31 -29.28 15.22
N ALA A 39 20.87 -28.77 14.07
CA ALA A 39 19.77 -27.82 14.00
C ALA A 39 18.47 -28.39 14.61
N PRO A 40 17.63 -27.55 15.25
CA PRO A 40 16.34 -28.00 15.74
C PRO A 40 15.44 -28.49 14.61
N ARG A 41 14.44 -29.29 14.99
CA ARG A 41 13.36 -29.68 14.07
C ARG A 41 12.42 -28.49 13.87
N PHE A 42 12.71 -27.72 12.83
CA PHE A 42 11.85 -26.61 12.40
C PHE A 42 10.49 -27.11 11.91
N ALA A 43 9.44 -26.42 12.35
CA ALA A 43 8.20 -26.35 11.59
C ALA A 43 8.32 -25.22 10.55
N PHE A 44 7.51 -25.30 9.50
CA PHE A 44 7.49 -24.29 8.44
C PHE A 44 6.09 -23.71 8.28
N ALA A 45 6.04 -22.41 8.02
CA ALA A 45 4.82 -21.68 7.72
C ALA A 45 4.94 -21.00 6.35
N ASP A 46 3.80 -20.72 5.71
CA ASP A 46 3.76 -20.11 4.38
C ASP A 46 4.02 -18.59 4.47
N PRO A 47 5.13 -18.06 3.91
CA PRO A 47 5.43 -16.63 3.95
C PRO A 47 4.41 -15.79 3.16
N HIS A 48 3.79 -16.33 2.10
CA HIS A 48 2.78 -15.60 1.33
C HIS A 48 1.50 -15.39 2.14
N ALA A 49 1.06 -16.44 2.84
CA ALA A 49 -0.07 -16.38 3.75
C ALA A 49 0.21 -15.44 4.93
N ALA A 50 1.43 -15.47 5.47
CA ALA A 50 1.89 -14.57 6.52
C ALA A 50 1.99 -13.11 6.08
N GLY A 51 2.02 -12.84 4.77
CA GLY A 51 2.13 -11.50 4.22
C GLY A 51 3.53 -10.90 4.32
N LEU A 52 4.54 -11.76 4.24
CA LEU A 52 5.94 -11.37 4.25
C LEU A 52 6.46 -11.21 2.83
N PHE A 53 7.30 -10.19 2.63
CA PHE A 53 8.10 -10.06 1.42
C PHE A 53 9.35 -9.25 1.68
N HIS A 54 10.33 -9.36 0.79
CA HIS A 54 11.46 -8.46 0.74
C HIS A 54 11.40 -7.56 -0.50
N ALA A 55 11.98 -6.38 -0.38
CA ALA A 55 12.07 -5.41 -1.46
C ALA A 55 13.43 -4.70 -1.41
N GLU A 56 13.90 -4.24 -2.57
CA GLU A 56 14.88 -3.16 -2.61
C GLU A 56 14.13 -1.86 -2.32
N ASP A 57 14.43 -1.24 -1.18
CA ASP A 57 13.97 0.08 -0.80
C ASP A 57 14.83 1.11 -1.54
N LEU A 58 14.31 1.61 -2.65
CA LEU A 58 14.91 2.67 -3.47
C LEU A 58 14.61 4.07 -2.88
N SER A 59 14.66 4.19 -1.56
CA SER A 59 14.52 5.47 -0.88
C SER A 59 15.75 6.34 -1.18
N ARG A 60 15.53 7.48 -1.85
CA ARG A 60 16.59 8.44 -2.21
C ARG A 60 17.37 8.99 -1.01
N GLU A 61 16.85 8.87 0.21
CA GLU A 61 17.48 9.39 1.42
C GLU A 61 18.32 8.32 2.16
N ALA A 62 18.00 7.04 1.98
CA ALA A 62 18.61 5.94 2.76
C ALA A 62 19.55 5.04 1.94
N GLY A 63 19.70 5.30 0.63
CA GLY A 63 20.46 4.43 -0.28
C GLY A 63 19.71 3.15 -0.63
N ASP A 64 20.20 2.43 -1.64
CA ASP A 64 19.64 1.15 -2.07
C ASP A 64 19.88 0.12 -0.96
N ARG A 65 18.81 -0.23 -0.23
CA ARG A 65 18.86 -1.21 0.87
C ARG A 65 17.79 -2.27 0.69
N ILE A 66 18.08 -3.49 1.11
CA ILE A 66 17.08 -4.56 1.09
C ILE A 66 16.31 -4.48 2.40
N ALA A 67 14.99 -4.41 2.33
CA ALA A 67 14.11 -4.43 3.49
C ALA A 67 13.19 -5.64 3.44
N VAL A 68 12.82 -6.14 4.62
CA VAL A 68 11.75 -7.13 4.79
C VAL A 68 10.54 -6.42 5.38
N HIS A 69 9.37 -6.60 4.77
CA HIS A 69 8.12 -6.00 5.21
C HIS A 69 7.18 -7.06 5.78
N ASN A 70 6.52 -6.71 6.88
CA ASN A 70 5.42 -7.48 7.45
C ASN A 70 4.08 -6.83 7.08
N ARG A 71 3.41 -7.34 6.06
CA ARG A 71 2.01 -6.98 5.71
C ARG A 71 1.01 -8.04 6.20
N GLY A 72 1.41 -8.83 7.19
CA GLY A 72 0.58 -9.76 7.91
C GLY A 72 -0.24 -9.07 9.00
N VAL A 73 -0.79 -9.91 9.88
CA VAL A 73 -1.58 -9.49 11.05
C VAL A 73 -0.96 -10.01 12.36
N HIS A 74 0.20 -10.66 12.28
CA HIS A 74 0.92 -11.21 13.40
C HIS A 74 2.33 -10.66 13.43
N ASP A 75 2.92 -10.61 14.63
CA ASP A 75 4.33 -10.28 14.79
C ASP A 75 5.21 -11.35 14.16
N VAL A 76 6.37 -10.94 13.68
CA VAL A 76 7.38 -11.80 13.06
C VAL A 76 8.74 -11.46 13.64
N ALA A 77 9.51 -12.46 14.04
CA ALA A 77 10.89 -12.24 14.45
C ALA A 77 11.83 -12.39 13.25
N ALA A 78 12.71 -11.41 13.05
CA ALA A 78 13.83 -11.45 12.14
C ALA A 78 15.11 -11.74 12.92
N VAL A 79 15.71 -12.90 12.69
CA VAL A 79 17.02 -13.26 13.25
C VAL A 79 18.08 -12.99 12.20
N VAL A 80 18.91 -11.98 12.47
CA VAL A 80 19.92 -11.51 11.54
C VAL A 80 21.28 -12.05 11.96
N LEU A 81 21.95 -12.76 11.05
CA LEU A 81 23.30 -13.27 11.19
C LEU A 81 24.23 -12.48 10.28
N LEU A 82 25.22 -11.80 10.85
CA LEU A 82 26.20 -11.02 10.11
C LEU A 82 27.43 -11.87 9.77
N ALA A 83 28.07 -11.58 8.64
CA ALA A 83 29.28 -12.28 8.22
C ALA A 83 30.48 -12.10 9.19
N ASP A 84 30.47 -11.04 10.00
CA ASP A 84 31.46 -10.79 11.05
C ASP A 84 31.21 -11.63 12.33
N GLY A 85 30.21 -12.50 12.31
CA GLY A 85 29.82 -13.39 13.40
C GLY A 85 28.73 -12.82 14.31
N ARG A 86 28.51 -11.51 14.34
CA ARG A 86 27.48 -10.91 15.21
C ARG A 86 26.07 -11.38 14.81
N SER A 87 25.17 -11.44 15.78
CA SER A 87 23.77 -11.75 15.53
C SER A 87 22.84 -10.98 16.45
N TYR A 88 21.62 -10.73 15.97
CA TYR A 88 20.57 -10.07 16.75
C TYR A 88 19.18 -10.53 16.29
N VAL A 89 18.19 -10.24 17.11
CA VAL A 89 16.77 -10.53 16.83
C VAL A 89 16.00 -9.22 16.87
N GLU A 90 15.16 -9.00 15.88
CA GLU A 90 14.28 -7.85 15.80
C GLU A 90 12.84 -8.29 15.57
N LEU A 91 11.89 -7.66 16.25
CA LEU A 91 10.47 -7.92 16.08
C LEU A 91 9.86 -6.97 15.06
N LEU A 92 9.20 -7.53 14.05
CA LEU A 92 8.43 -6.81 13.06
C LEU A 92 6.95 -6.92 13.40
N THR A 93 6.36 -5.82 13.82
CA THR A 93 4.91 -5.71 14.06
C THR A 93 4.15 -5.61 12.73
N PRO A 94 2.84 -5.92 12.70
CA PRO A 94 2.02 -5.73 11.51
C PRO A 94 2.13 -4.32 10.93
N GLY A 95 2.49 -4.23 9.65
CA GLY A 95 2.68 -2.98 8.93
C GLY A 95 4.10 -2.41 9.01
N SER A 96 4.99 -2.98 9.84
CA SER A 96 6.38 -2.54 9.95
C SER A 96 7.29 -3.20 8.91
N GLU A 97 8.53 -2.73 8.88
CA GLU A 97 9.61 -3.28 8.08
C GLU A 97 10.92 -3.21 8.85
N ILE A 98 11.87 -4.06 8.47
CA ILE A 98 13.26 -4.01 8.91
C ILE A 98 14.14 -3.76 7.69
N ALA A 99 15.03 -2.78 7.78
CA ALA A 99 16.11 -2.64 6.81
C ALA A 99 17.20 -3.67 7.14
N LEU A 100 17.54 -4.52 6.18
CA LEU A 100 18.64 -5.46 6.37
C LEU A 100 19.98 -4.70 6.35
N PRO A 101 20.98 -5.17 7.11
CA PRO A 101 22.29 -4.57 7.14
C PRO A 101 22.93 -4.46 5.74
N GLU A 102 23.72 -3.42 5.52
CA GLU A 102 24.53 -3.26 4.30
C GLU A 102 25.63 -4.33 4.18
N LEU A 103 26.04 -4.90 5.31
CA LEU A 103 26.98 -6.01 5.40
C LEU A 103 26.33 -7.33 4.94
N ASP A 104 27.15 -8.24 4.44
CA ASP A 104 26.76 -9.62 4.15
C ASP A 104 26.04 -10.23 5.35
N SER A 105 24.81 -10.68 5.13
CA SER A 105 23.93 -11.13 6.20
C SER A 105 22.95 -12.20 5.76
N LEU A 106 22.63 -13.13 6.67
CA LEU A 106 21.57 -14.10 6.50
C LEU A 106 20.48 -13.82 7.54
N THR A 107 19.27 -13.54 7.07
CA THR A 107 18.14 -13.21 7.93
C THR A 107 17.09 -14.30 7.86
N TYR A 108 16.76 -14.93 8.98
CA TYR A 108 15.64 -15.88 9.10
C TYR A 108 14.40 -15.16 9.62
N LEU A 109 13.25 -15.40 9.00
CA LEU A 109 11.95 -14.90 9.48
C LEU A 109 11.17 -16.01 10.15
N GLN A 110 10.64 -15.71 11.33
CA GLN A 110 10.05 -16.71 12.21
C GLN A 110 8.65 -16.32 12.69
N ALA A 111 7.78 -17.32 12.80
CA ALA A 111 6.58 -17.23 13.61
C ALA A 111 6.92 -17.55 15.07
N PRO A 112 6.02 -17.21 16.01
CA PRO A 112 6.09 -17.74 17.36
C PRO A 112 6.20 -19.27 17.33
N ARG A 113 6.94 -19.82 18.30
CA ARG A 113 7.06 -21.26 18.50
C ARG A 113 5.68 -21.90 18.59
N THR A 114 5.60 -23.14 18.13
CA THR A 114 4.43 -23.97 18.35
C THR A 114 4.23 -24.23 19.85
N ALA A 115 3.04 -24.70 20.24
CA ALA A 115 2.73 -24.99 21.64
C ALA A 115 3.65 -26.05 22.29
N ASP A 116 4.28 -26.92 21.47
CA ASP A 116 5.31 -27.89 21.90
C ASP A 116 6.75 -27.33 21.86
N GLY A 117 6.91 -26.01 21.68
CA GLY A 117 8.18 -25.30 21.75
C GLY A 117 9.04 -25.33 20.48
N ARG A 118 8.55 -25.91 19.37
CA ARG A 118 9.33 -25.99 18.13
C ARG A 118 9.42 -24.63 17.44
N PRO A 119 10.62 -24.23 16.98
CA PRO A 119 10.78 -23.06 16.13
C PRO A 119 10.01 -23.18 14.81
N VAL A 120 9.41 -22.08 14.36
CA VAL A 120 8.64 -22.01 13.11
C VAL A 120 9.30 -21.03 12.15
N LEU A 121 9.73 -21.50 10.97
CA LEU A 121 10.33 -20.64 9.95
C LEU A 121 9.32 -20.32 8.83
N TYR A 122 9.27 -19.05 8.44
CA TYR A 122 8.67 -18.64 7.17
C TYR A 122 9.65 -18.80 6.02
N GLY A 123 10.93 -18.51 6.25
CA GLY A 123 11.97 -18.55 5.24
C GLY A 123 13.18 -17.70 5.63
N ALA A 124 14.03 -17.41 4.66
CA ALA A 124 15.23 -16.62 4.82
C ALA A 124 15.44 -15.62 3.68
N VAL A 125 16.22 -14.57 3.96
CA VAL A 125 16.79 -13.64 2.98
C VAL A 125 18.30 -13.63 3.21
N TRP A 126 19.06 -14.00 2.18
CA TRP A 126 20.52 -13.88 2.19
C TRP A 126 20.91 -12.66 1.37
N VAL A 127 21.60 -11.71 1.99
CA VAL A 127 22.16 -10.54 1.33
C VAL A 127 23.67 -10.68 1.27
N ARG A 128 24.22 -10.43 0.08
CA ARG A 128 25.66 -10.34 -0.14
C ARG A 128 25.97 -9.23 -1.13
N ASP A 129 26.95 -8.39 -0.80
CA ASP A 129 27.35 -7.25 -1.62
C ASP A 129 26.14 -6.38 -2.04
N GLY A 130 25.21 -6.14 -1.11
CA GLY A 130 23.97 -5.38 -1.33
C GLY A 130 22.91 -6.07 -2.20
N ARG A 131 23.07 -7.36 -2.53
CA ARG A 131 22.16 -8.10 -3.40
C ARG A 131 21.55 -9.30 -2.71
N VAL A 132 20.30 -9.60 -3.05
CA VAL A 132 19.63 -10.83 -2.59
C VAL A 132 20.20 -12.03 -3.32
N MET A 133 20.64 -13.01 -2.56
CA MET A 133 21.17 -14.28 -3.04
C MET A 133 20.12 -15.39 -2.90
N PRO A 134 20.15 -16.42 -3.77
CA PRO A 134 19.23 -17.55 -3.67
C PRO A 134 19.37 -18.32 -2.35
N VAL A 135 18.24 -18.71 -1.76
CA VAL A 135 18.17 -19.58 -0.58
C VAL A 135 17.14 -20.69 -0.79
N THR A 136 17.25 -21.78 -0.04
CA THR A 136 16.34 -22.95 -0.16
C THR A 136 14.90 -22.64 0.25
N VAL A 137 14.71 -21.73 1.21
CA VAL A 137 13.41 -21.33 1.75
C VAL A 137 13.22 -19.82 1.59
N PRO A 138 13.00 -19.32 0.37
CA PRO A 138 13.00 -17.89 0.11
C PRO A 138 11.78 -17.20 0.72
N ILE A 139 11.98 -15.97 1.17
CA ILE A 139 10.90 -15.02 1.38
C ILE A 139 10.50 -14.42 0.02
N PRO A 140 9.20 -14.21 -0.27
CA PRO A 140 8.75 -13.67 -1.55
C PRO A 140 9.33 -12.29 -1.82
N THR A 141 9.58 -11.98 -3.09
CA THR A 141 9.83 -10.60 -3.52
C THR A 141 8.56 -9.76 -3.41
N ARG A 142 8.70 -8.43 -3.33
CA ARG A 142 7.55 -7.51 -3.40
C ARG A 142 6.67 -7.77 -4.62
N ARG A 143 7.28 -8.06 -5.78
CA ARG A 143 6.56 -8.35 -7.00
C ARG A 143 5.68 -9.59 -6.86
N GLU A 144 6.21 -10.69 -6.36
CA GLU A 144 5.46 -11.93 -6.13
C GLU A 144 4.34 -11.73 -5.10
N PHE A 145 4.63 -11.02 -4.01
CA PHE A 145 3.64 -10.69 -2.99
C PHE A 145 2.47 -9.88 -3.56
N LEU A 146 2.77 -8.82 -4.32
CA LEU A 146 1.74 -7.97 -4.91
C LEU A 146 0.94 -8.71 -5.96
N ASP A 147 1.59 -9.54 -6.79
CA ASP A 147 0.92 -10.29 -7.84
C ASP A 147 -0.06 -11.33 -7.29
N GLN A 148 0.32 -11.97 -6.17
CA GLN A 148 -0.55 -12.91 -5.47
C GLN A 148 -1.77 -12.22 -4.83
N ARG A 149 -1.66 -10.94 -4.45
CA ARG A 149 -2.69 -10.21 -3.69
C ARG A 149 -3.56 -9.29 -4.52
N TYR A 150 -3.05 -8.73 -5.60
CA TYR A 150 -3.72 -7.72 -6.40
C TYR A 150 -3.61 -8.04 -7.88
N LEU A 151 -4.45 -7.39 -8.69
CA LEU A 151 -4.20 -7.31 -10.12
C LEU A 151 -3.11 -6.26 -10.36
N THR A 152 -1.95 -6.69 -10.86
CA THR A 152 -0.80 -5.83 -11.11
C THR A 152 -0.39 -5.89 -12.58
N PRO A 153 0.46 -4.98 -13.07
CA PRO A 153 1.04 -5.09 -14.41
C PRO A 153 1.84 -6.36 -14.67
N TRP A 154 2.23 -7.06 -13.60
CA TRP A 154 2.99 -8.30 -13.66
C TRP A 154 2.13 -9.55 -13.68
N SER A 155 0.82 -9.40 -13.40
CA SER A 155 -0.13 -10.50 -13.44
C SER A 155 -0.27 -11.03 -14.86
N ALA A 156 -0.26 -12.36 -15.01
CA ALA A 156 -0.44 -13.00 -16.32
C ALA A 156 -1.75 -12.59 -17.03
N GLU A 157 -2.76 -12.18 -16.27
CA GLU A 157 -4.07 -11.76 -16.76
C GLU A 157 -4.23 -10.24 -16.90
N TRP A 158 -3.14 -9.47 -16.74
CA TRP A 158 -3.15 -8.02 -16.93
C TRP A 158 -3.34 -7.68 -18.41
N ASN A 159 -4.37 -6.89 -18.71
CA ASN A 159 -4.71 -6.46 -20.06
C ASN A 159 -4.68 -4.93 -20.22
N GLY A 160 -3.87 -4.23 -19.40
CA GLY A 160 -3.72 -2.77 -19.44
C GLY A 160 -4.69 -1.99 -18.55
N GLY A 161 -5.45 -2.67 -17.68
CA GLY A 161 -6.33 -2.06 -16.69
C GLY A 161 -7.25 -3.07 -16.02
N VAL A 162 -8.39 -2.59 -15.51
CA VAL A 162 -9.45 -3.46 -14.95
C VAL A 162 -10.60 -3.70 -15.95
N SER A 163 -10.34 -3.55 -17.25
CA SER A 163 -11.34 -3.75 -18.29
C SER A 163 -11.84 -5.19 -18.33
N GLY A 164 -13.15 -5.37 -18.46
CA GLY A 164 -13.80 -6.69 -18.44
C GLY A 164 -13.86 -7.35 -17.06
N ARG A 165 -13.44 -6.64 -15.99
CA ARG A 165 -13.51 -7.14 -14.61
C ARG A 165 -14.79 -6.66 -13.93
N HIS A 166 -15.26 -7.45 -12.98
CA HIS A 166 -16.38 -7.04 -12.13
C HIS A 166 -15.94 -5.87 -11.22
N ILE A 167 -16.52 -4.69 -11.45
CA ILE A 167 -16.21 -3.48 -10.68
C ILE A 167 -17.08 -3.45 -9.42
N ARG A 168 -16.45 -3.49 -8.25
CA ARG A 168 -17.12 -3.34 -6.96
C ARG A 168 -17.48 -1.88 -6.70
N ASP A 169 -18.48 -1.69 -5.86
CA ASP A 169 -18.88 -0.36 -5.41
C ASP A 169 -17.80 0.26 -4.51
N ALA A 170 -17.03 1.17 -5.08
CA ALA A 170 -15.97 1.88 -4.37
C ALA A 170 -16.50 2.62 -3.12
N ALA A 171 -17.71 3.21 -3.14
CA ALA A 171 -18.23 3.94 -1.98
C ALA A 171 -18.55 2.99 -0.83
N ALA A 172 -19.19 1.86 -1.14
CA ALA A 172 -19.50 0.83 -0.15
C ALA A 172 -18.23 0.23 0.47
N ALA A 173 -17.13 0.20 -0.28
CA ALA A 173 -15.83 -0.25 0.20
C ALA A 173 -14.98 0.85 0.88
N GLY A 174 -15.50 2.08 1.02
CA GLY A 174 -14.75 3.20 1.61
C GLY A 174 -13.61 3.73 0.73
N VAL A 175 -13.69 3.55 -0.59
CA VAL A 175 -12.70 4.04 -1.56
C VAL A 175 -13.23 5.28 -2.26
N SER A 176 -12.45 6.36 -2.24
CA SER A 176 -12.81 7.64 -2.88
C SER A 176 -11.66 8.24 -3.68
N TYR A 177 -12.02 9.08 -4.66
CA TYR A 177 -11.10 9.63 -5.64
C TYR A 177 -11.23 11.15 -5.70
N GLN A 178 -10.09 11.83 -5.79
CA GLN A 178 -10.05 13.27 -5.89
C GLN A 178 -9.12 13.67 -7.05
N TYR A 179 -9.70 14.38 -8.01
CA TYR A 179 -8.98 14.99 -9.12
C TYR A 179 -9.59 16.35 -9.43
N ARG A 180 -8.75 17.34 -9.67
CA ARG A 180 -9.17 18.66 -10.16
C ARG A 180 -8.81 18.75 -11.63
N THR A 181 -9.76 19.08 -12.50
CA THR A 181 -9.49 19.35 -13.92
C THR A 181 -8.41 20.42 -14.07
N GLY A 182 -7.41 20.15 -14.90
CA GLY A 182 -6.21 20.98 -15.07
C GLY A 182 -5.20 20.88 -13.92
N GLY A 183 -5.50 20.09 -12.89
CA GLY A 183 -4.60 19.82 -11.77
C GLY A 183 -3.53 18.79 -12.14
N SER A 184 -2.48 18.78 -11.33
CA SER A 184 -1.31 17.91 -11.46
C SER A 184 -1.30 16.73 -10.47
N THR A 185 -2.39 16.53 -9.72
CA THR A 185 -2.45 15.52 -8.67
C THR A 185 -3.71 14.69 -8.74
N PHE A 186 -3.55 13.36 -8.67
CA PHE A 186 -4.62 12.40 -8.48
C PHE A 186 -4.49 11.76 -7.09
N VAL A 187 -5.56 11.77 -6.31
CA VAL A 187 -5.55 11.23 -4.95
C VAL A 187 -6.59 10.14 -4.81
N VAL A 188 -6.17 8.99 -4.29
CA VAL A 188 -7.05 7.90 -3.86
C VAL A 188 -7.03 7.86 -2.35
N ARG A 189 -8.18 7.84 -1.71
CA ARG A 189 -8.30 7.67 -0.26
C ARG A 189 -8.98 6.35 0.04
N ASN A 190 -8.47 5.65 1.05
CA ASN A 190 -9.00 4.39 1.54
C ASN A 190 -9.49 4.58 2.98
N SER A 191 -10.77 4.85 3.17
CA SER A 191 -11.42 4.84 4.49
C SER A 191 -12.03 3.47 4.83
N GLY A 192 -11.79 2.45 3.99
CA GLY A 192 -12.22 1.09 4.21
C GLY A 192 -11.34 0.34 5.22
N SER A 193 -11.68 -0.93 5.46
CA SER A 193 -10.96 -1.84 6.36
C SER A 193 -9.89 -2.68 5.66
N ASP A 194 -9.93 -2.77 4.33
CA ASP A 194 -9.01 -3.58 3.53
C ASP A 194 -7.96 -2.72 2.85
N TRP A 195 -6.77 -3.28 2.64
CA TRP A 195 -5.77 -2.67 1.77
C TRP A 195 -6.26 -2.63 0.31
N ILE A 196 -5.93 -1.56 -0.38
CA ILE A 196 -6.15 -1.42 -1.83
C ILE A 196 -4.82 -1.12 -2.53
N GLY A 197 -4.77 -1.40 -3.82
CA GLY A 197 -3.66 -1.04 -4.70
C GLY A 197 -4.09 -0.04 -5.75
N VAL A 198 -3.18 0.83 -6.14
CA VAL A 198 -3.37 1.72 -7.29
C VAL A 198 -2.23 1.45 -8.28
N VAL A 199 -2.62 0.96 -9.46
CA VAL A 199 -1.74 0.85 -10.61
C VAL A 199 -1.79 2.18 -11.34
N HIS A 200 -0.66 2.89 -11.41
CA HIS A 200 -0.53 4.09 -12.21
C HIS A 200 0.35 3.81 -13.42
N ARG A 201 -0.15 4.15 -14.60
CA ARG A 201 0.57 4.04 -15.86
C ARG A 201 0.75 5.43 -16.46
N SER A 202 1.99 5.84 -16.67
CA SER A 202 2.35 7.05 -17.44
C SER A 202 3.06 6.64 -18.73
N GLY A 203 2.33 6.65 -19.85
CA GLY A 203 2.87 6.14 -21.12
C GLY A 203 3.18 4.64 -21.08
N THR A 204 4.47 4.27 -21.02
CA THR A 204 4.94 2.87 -20.94
C THR A 204 5.39 2.47 -19.53
N GLU A 205 5.49 3.43 -18.62
CA GLU A 205 5.95 3.21 -17.25
C GLU A 205 4.78 2.84 -16.35
N PHE A 206 5.03 1.92 -15.42
CA PHE A 206 4.05 1.45 -14.44
C PHE A 206 4.59 1.62 -13.03
N THR A 207 3.74 2.12 -12.14
CA THR A 207 3.99 2.14 -10.70
C THR A 207 2.81 1.48 -9.98
N PHE A 208 3.11 0.85 -8.84
CA PHE A 208 2.12 0.25 -7.97
C PHE A 208 2.28 0.80 -6.56
N VAL A 209 1.25 1.46 -6.06
CA VAL A 209 1.20 2.03 -4.71
C VAL A 209 0.10 1.33 -3.93
N GLU A 210 0.49 0.73 -2.81
CA GLU A 210 -0.47 0.22 -1.81
C GLU A 210 -1.02 1.38 -1.00
N CYS A 211 -2.30 1.30 -0.65
CA CYS A 211 -2.98 2.28 0.19
C CYS A 211 -3.62 1.55 1.39
N PRO A 212 -3.07 1.72 2.61
CA PRO A 212 -3.59 1.06 3.80
C PRO A 212 -4.99 1.54 4.16
N PRO A 213 -5.72 0.78 5.00
CA PRO A 213 -6.89 1.28 5.71
C PRO A 213 -6.60 2.62 6.41
N GLY A 214 -7.48 3.60 6.24
CA GLY A 214 -7.31 4.97 6.72
C GLY A 214 -6.29 5.82 5.93
N GLY A 215 -5.64 5.25 4.91
CA GLY A 215 -4.56 5.88 4.15
C GLY A 215 -5.00 6.67 2.92
N ARG A 216 -4.01 7.25 2.24
CA ARG A 216 -4.17 7.86 0.91
C ARG A 216 -2.95 7.60 0.03
N ALA A 217 -3.18 7.42 -1.27
CA ALA A 217 -2.15 7.41 -2.29
C ALA A 217 -2.26 8.69 -3.13
N VAL A 218 -1.12 9.36 -3.36
CA VAL A 218 -1.04 10.62 -4.11
C VAL A 218 -0.12 10.40 -5.29
N PHE A 219 -0.58 10.78 -6.47
CA PHE A 219 0.16 10.69 -7.72
C PHE A 219 0.30 12.07 -8.33
N GLU A 220 1.54 12.46 -8.58
CA GLU A 220 1.85 13.68 -9.32
C GLU A 220 2.05 13.38 -10.80
N PHE A 221 1.53 14.24 -11.66
CA PHE A 221 1.71 14.14 -13.10
C PHE A 221 1.62 15.51 -13.75
N SER A 222 2.17 15.63 -14.96
CA SER A 222 2.06 16.87 -15.73
C SER A 222 0.71 16.95 -16.44
N PRO A 223 -0.12 18.00 -16.19
CA PRO A 223 -1.36 18.20 -16.93
C PRO A 223 -1.11 18.55 -18.41
N GLN A 224 0.13 18.88 -18.78
CA GLN A 224 0.54 19.14 -20.16
C GLN A 224 1.11 17.89 -20.86
N SER A 225 1.17 16.76 -20.16
CA SER A 225 1.65 15.50 -20.73
C SER A 225 0.78 15.11 -21.93
N ALA A 226 1.43 14.87 -23.07
CA ALA A 226 0.79 14.26 -24.24
C ALA A 226 0.50 12.76 -24.02
N ARG A 227 0.98 12.18 -22.92
CA ARG A 227 0.73 10.78 -22.55
C ARG A 227 -0.56 10.68 -21.75
N ALA A 228 -1.26 9.57 -21.93
CA ALA A 228 -2.37 9.21 -21.05
C ALA A 228 -1.82 8.77 -19.69
N GLU A 229 -2.39 9.34 -18.63
CA GLU A 229 -2.18 8.94 -17.24
C GLU A 229 -3.34 8.03 -16.84
N VAL A 230 -3.07 6.75 -16.62
CA VAL A 230 -4.10 5.76 -16.28
C VAL A 230 -3.92 5.34 -14.83
N PHE A 231 -4.98 5.51 -14.04
CA PHE A 231 -5.05 5.07 -12.64
C PHE A 231 -6.07 3.94 -12.56
N SER A 232 -5.64 2.74 -12.18
CA SER A 232 -6.52 1.58 -11.96
C SER A 232 -6.48 1.18 -10.50
N VAL A 233 -7.63 1.19 -9.84
CA VAL A 233 -7.74 0.92 -8.41
C VAL A 233 -8.27 -0.49 -8.20
N VAL A 234 -7.48 -1.29 -7.50
CA VAL A 234 -7.68 -2.73 -7.31
C VAL A 234 -7.75 -3.05 -5.82
N GLY A 235 -8.54 -4.07 -5.48
CA GLY A 235 -8.61 -4.61 -4.13
C GLY A 235 -7.90 -5.95 -4.03
N ARG A 236 -7.84 -6.48 -2.81
CA ARG A 236 -7.32 -7.83 -2.58
C ARG A 236 -8.11 -8.87 -3.39
N ARG A 237 -7.39 -9.82 -3.98
CA ARG A 237 -7.97 -10.98 -4.69
C ARG A 237 -8.75 -11.88 -3.72
N GLY A 238 -9.88 -12.44 -4.19
CA GLY A 238 -10.74 -13.32 -3.40
C GLY A 238 -10.79 -14.74 -3.95
N GLY A 239 -10.91 -15.76 -3.09
CA GLY A 239 -11.19 -17.15 -3.52
C GLY A 239 -10.04 -17.86 -4.25
N GLY A 240 -8.79 -17.47 -4.00
CA GLY A 240 -7.60 -18.20 -4.51
C GLY A 240 -7.38 -19.54 -3.81
N THR A 241 -6.43 -20.33 -4.31
CA THR A 241 -6.02 -21.57 -3.62
C THR A 241 -4.82 -21.27 -2.72
N ALA A 242 -4.82 -21.83 -1.52
CA ALA A 242 -3.69 -21.71 -0.61
C ALA A 242 -2.41 -22.24 -1.26
N GLY A 243 -1.30 -21.61 -0.88
CA GLY A 243 0.03 -22.12 -1.15
C GLY A 243 0.36 -23.32 -0.28
N HIS A 244 1.64 -23.69 -0.34
CA HIS A 244 2.20 -24.69 0.55
C HIS A 244 3.46 -24.10 1.17
N ALA A 245 3.59 -24.25 2.48
CA ALA A 245 4.80 -23.85 3.19
C ALA A 245 6.01 -24.68 2.71
N PRO A 246 7.24 -24.22 2.95
CA PRO A 246 8.39 -25.11 2.84
C PRO A 246 8.19 -26.37 3.69
N TYR A 247 8.86 -27.46 3.35
CA TYR A 247 8.80 -28.68 4.17
C TYR A 247 10.09 -29.48 4.07
N MET A 248 10.36 -30.28 5.10
CA MET A 248 11.48 -31.20 5.11
C MET A 248 10.97 -32.62 4.82
N SER A 249 11.59 -33.29 3.85
CA SER A 249 11.30 -34.69 3.54
C SER A 249 11.89 -35.64 4.60
N ARG A 250 11.52 -36.92 4.54
CA ARG A 250 12.08 -37.95 5.43
C ARG A 250 13.60 -38.13 5.26
N SER A 251 14.18 -37.76 4.11
CA SER A 251 15.63 -37.79 3.88
C SER A 251 16.36 -36.56 4.44
N GLY A 252 15.64 -35.63 5.08
CA GLY A 252 16.21 -34.38 5.59
C GLY A 252 16.35 -33.28 4.53
N THR A 253 15.87 -33.51 3.30
CA THR A 253 15.91 -32.52 2.23
C THR A 253 14.83 -31.47 2.45
N VAL A 254 15.21 -30.19 2.44
CA VAL A 254 14.25 -29.08 2.52
C VAL A 254 13.78 -28.73 1.11
N HIS A 255 12.46 -28.70 0.94
CA HIS A 255 11.78 -28.32 -0.28
C HIS A 255 11.18 -26.92 -0.12
N PRO A 256 11.35 -26.02 -1.11
CA PRO A 256 10.72 -24.71 -1.08
C PRO A 256 9.20 -24.83 -1.12
N GLY A 257 8.52 -23.86 -0.51
CA GLY A 257 7.08 -23.69 -0.64
C GLY A 257 6.68 -23.09 -1.99
N TRP A 258 5.39 -22.89 -2.19
CA TRP A 258 4.83 -22.16 -3.35
C TRP A 258 3.60 -21.36 -2.95
N ALA A 259 3.35 -20.23 -3.63
CA ALA A 259 2.33 -19.23 -3.25
C ALA A 259 0.86 -19.69 -3.36
N GLY A 260 0.60 -20.77 -4.11
CA GLY A 260 -0.75 -21.17 -4.52
C GLY A 260 -1.25 -20.37 -5.72
N ARG A 261 -2.54 -20.50 -6.07
CA ARG A 261 -3.12 -19.78 -7.21
C ARG A 261 -3.78 -18.48 -6.75
N PRO A 262 -3.47 -17.33 -7.37
CA PRO A 262 -4.16 -16.09 -7.08
C PRO A 262 -5.68 -16.23 -7.27
N GLY A 263 -6.43 -15.55 -6.41
CA GLY A 263 -7.89 -15.51 -6.51
C GLY A 263 -8.40 -14.58 -7.59
N GLU A 264 -9.72 -14.46 -7.67
CA GLU A 264 -10.43 -13.52 -8.53
C GLU A 264 -10.05 -12.08 -8.20
N VAL A 265 -9.85 -11.28 -9.24
CA VAL A 265 -9.51 -9.86 -9.13
C VAL A 265 -10.66 -9.07 -8.51
N THR A 266 -10.34 -8.31 -7.48
CA THR A 266 -11.21 -7.23 -7.02
C THR A 266 -10.78 -5.92 -7.68
N ALA A 267 -11.72 -5.19 -8.28
CA ALA A 267 -11.47 -3.88 -8.90
C ALA A 267 -12.49 -2.85 -8.44
N TYR A 268 -12.05 -1.60 -8.30
CA TYR A 268 -12.88 -0.44 -7.93
C TYR A 268 -13.03 0.58 -9.08
N GLY A 269 -12.34 0.33 -10.20
CA GLY A 269 -12.46 1.06 -11.46
C GLY A 269 -11.16 1.76 -11.87
N SER A 270 -11.22 2.49 -12.98
CA SER A 270 -10.08 3.22 -13.53
C SER A 270 -10.45 4.62 -14.00
N VAL A 271 -9.48 5.53 -13.97
CA VAL A 271 -9.54 6.86 -14.58
C VAL A 271 -8.40 7.01 -15.58
N VAL A 272 -8.70 7.60 -16.74
CA VAL A 272 -7.68 8.06 -17.69
C VAL A 272 -7.74 9.57 -17.74
N ILE A 273 -6.59 10.21 -17.49
CA ILE A 273 -6.40 11.65 -17.59
C ILE A 273 -5.45 11.91 -18.75
N MET A 274 -5.83 12.83 -19.63
CA MET A 274 -5.02 13.24 -20.76
C MET A 274 -5.14 14.76 -20.91
N LEU A 275 -4.02 15.46 -21.09
CA LEU A 275 -3.98 16.93 -21.20
C LEU A 275 -4.75 17.64 -20.04
N GLY A 276 -4.64 17.09 -18.82
CA GLY A 276 -5.28 17.65 -17.63
C GLY A 276 -6.80 17.47 -17.58
N ALA A 277 -7.40 16.64 -18.44
CA ALA A 277 -8.82 16.35 -18.43
C ALA A 277 -9.07 14.83 -18.27
N PRO A 278 -10.08 14.43 -17.48
CA PRO A 278 -10.50 13.03 -17.45
C PRO A 278 -11.17 12.68 -18.78
N VAL A 279 -10.56 11.79 -19.56
CA VAL A 279 -11.08 11.34 -20.87
C VAL A 279 -11.83 10.02 -20.77
N TYR A 280 -11.58 9.24 -19.72
CA TYR A 280 -12.32 8.02 -19.40
C TYR A 280 -12.42 7.84 -17.89
N SER A 281 -13.58 7.35 -17.43
CA SER A 281 -13.78 6.95 -16.04
C SER A 281 -14.71 5.74 -16.00
N ALA A 282 -14.18 4.62 -15.53
CA ALA A 282 -14.97 3.47 -15.08
C ALA A 282 -15.32 3.57 -13.59
N LEU A 283 -15.12 4.74 -12.98
CA LEU A 283 -15.50 4.98 -11.60
C LEU A 283 -17.00 5.31 -11.51
N PRO A 284 -17.69 4.88 -10.45
CA PRO A 284 -19.02 5.40 -10.13
C PRO A 284 -18.94 6.93 -10.00
N LYS A 285 -19.72 7.68 -10.82
CA LYS A 285 -19.68 9.15 -10.90
C LYS A 285 -19.78 9.86 -9.54
N ARG A 286 -20.46 9.24 -8.57
CA ARG A 286 -20.62 9.73 -7.19
C ARG A 286 -19.32 9.84 -6.38
N ASN A 287 -18.25 9.17 -6.80
CA ASN A 287 -16.99 9.07 -6.05
C ASN A 287 -15.84 9.86 -6.66
N LEU A 288 -16.04 10.47 -7.83
CA LEU A 288 -15.07 11.35 -8.45
C LEU A 288 -15.47 12.79 -8.16
N TYR A 289 -14.85 13.39 -7.14
CA TYR A 289 -15.00 14.81 -6.90
C TYR A 289 -14.22 15.60 -7.97
N LEU A 290 -14.85 15.81 -9.12
CA LEU A 290 -14.40 16.81 -10.09
C LEU A 290 -14.71 18.18 -9.51
N ALA A 291 -13.72 18.79 -8.86
CA ALA A 291 -13.79 20.20 -8.54
C ALA A 291 -13.69 21.00 -9.84
N PHE A 292 -14.83 21.24 -10.50
CA PHE A 292 -14.94 22.27 -11.53
C PHE A 292 -14.65 23.60 -10.84
N SER A 293 -13.55 24.24 -11.21
CA SER A 293 -13.23 25.58 -10.73
C SER A 293 -13.45 26.54 -11.88
N ASP A 294 -14.41 27.44 -11.70
CA ASP A 294 -14.64 28.66 -12.49
C ASP A 294 -13.45 29.63 -12.36
N ARG A 295 -12.23 29.19 -12.69
CA ARG A 295 -11.16 30.13 -12.99
C ARG A 295 -11.34 30.58 -14.43
N ARG A 296 -12.10 31.66 -14.60
CA ARG A 296 -11.96 32.51 -15.79
C ARG A 296 -10.46 32.81 -15.96
N PRO A 297 -9.86 32.55 -17.12
CA PRO A 297 -8.50 33.00 -17.37
C PRO A 297 -8.54 34.53 -17.31
N SER A 298 -7.82 35.13 -16.37
CA SER A 298 -7.54 36.57 -16.40
C SER A 298 -6.72 36.85 -17.67
N ARG A 299 -7.41 37.19 -18.75
CA ARG A 299 -6.84 37.66 -20.00
C ARG A 299 -6.87 39.20 -19.98
N ARG A 300 -5.70 39.80 -20.21
CA ARG A 300 -5.32 41.24 -20.27
C ARG A 300 -4.89 41.81 -18.92
N GLU A 301 -3.75 42.48 -18.80
CA GLU A 301 -3.10 43.43 -19.72
C GLU A 301 -1.57 43.23 -19.75
N ARG A 302 -0.96 42.89 -20.89
CA ARG A 302 -0.20 43.84 -21.71
C ARG A 302 -0.56 45.31 -21.46
N SER A 303 0.31 46.02 -20.75
CA SER A 303 0.51 47.46 -20.95
C SER A 303 1.99 47.78 -20.76
N GLU A 304 2.75 47.66 -21.86
CA GLU A 304 3.97 48.44 -22.03
C GLU A 304 3.56 49.86 -22.45
N ARG A 305 4.15 50.86 -21.77
CA ARG A 305 4.38 52.26 -22.20
C ARG A 305 3.15 53.13 -22.53
N GLY A 306 2.94 54.13 -21.69
CA GLY A 306 2.04 55.25 -21.97
C GLY A 306 2.07 56.27 -20.85
N GLU A 307 2.93 57.25 -21.01
CA GLU A 307 3.08 58.48 -20.23
C GLU A 307 1.78 59.24 -19.90
N CYS A 308 1.95 60.16 -18.93
CA CYS A 308 1.24 61.43 -18.74
C CYS A 308 0.01 61.47 -17.82
N ALA A 309 0.31 62.09 -16.67
CA ALA A 309 -0.33 63.32 -16.21
C ALA A 309 -1.64 63.21 -15.40
N SER A 310 -1.46 63.68 -14.16
CA SER A 310 -2.28 64.69 -13.49
C SER A 310 -3.28 64.24 -12.43
N ARG A 311 -3.18 64.99 -11.32
CA ARG A 311 -4.28 65.47 -10.48
C ARG A 311 -4.72 64.59 -9.31
N ARG A 312 -3.94 64.69 -8.23
CA ARG A 312 -4.43 64.60 -6.85
C ARG A 312 -4.48 66.00 -6.24
N GLU A 313 -5.65 66.61 -6.26
CA GLU A 313 -6.10 67.67 -5.33
C GLU A 313 -7.63 67.47 -5.18
N ARG A 314 -8.16 67.09 -4.01
CA ARG A 314 -8.47 67.87 -2.80
C ARG A 314 -9.88 68.47 -2.85
N SER A 315 -10.58 68.40 -1.71
CA SER A 315 -11.86 69.08 -1.37
C SER A 315 -13.13 68.57 -2.06
N GLU A 316 -14.33 68.55 -1.48
CA GLU A 316 -14.87 68.89 -0.16
C GLU A 316 -16.36 68.48 -0.13
N ARG A 317 -16.87 68.17 1.08
CA ARG A 317 -18.21 68.49 1.65
C ARG A 317 -19.53 68.15 0.93
N GLY A 318 -20.48 67.70 1.75
CA GLY A 318 -21.93 67.79 1.54
C GLY A 318 -22.64 66.49 1.96
N GLU A 319 -22.87 66.27 3.26
CA GLU A 319 -24.13 66.55 3.97
C GLU A 319 -25.33 65.63 3.67
N CYS A 320 -25.73 64.93 4.74
CA CYS A 320 -27.08 64.70 5.27
C CYS A 320 -28.26 64.41 4.33
N GLY A 321 -28.87 63.23 4.55
CA GLY A 321 -30.22 62.91 4.09
C GLY A 321 -30.77 61.68 4.80
N SER A 322 -31.33 61.90 5.99
CA SER A 322 -32.18 60.97 6.74
C SER A 322 -33.28 60.33 5.88
N ARG A 323 -33.77 59.14 6.28
CA ARG A 323 -35.18 58.90 6.67
C ARG A 323 -35.78 57.59 6.11
N ARG A 324 -36.39 56.86 7.05
CA ARG A 324 -37.57 55.96 6.99
C ARG A 324 -37.36 54.43 6.93
N GLU A 325 -37.57 53.88 8.13
CA GLU A 325 -38.25 52.63 8.46
C GLU A 325 -39.56 52.35 7.69
N ARG A 326 -39.79 51.08 7.38
CA ARG A 326 -41.04 50.27 7.45
C ARG A 326 -40.64 48.85 7.06
N SER A 327 -40.64 47.82 7.91
CA SER A 327 -41.72 47.20 8.72
C SER A 327 -42.96 46.83 7.90
N GLU A 328 -43.16 45.52 7.73
CA GLU A 328 -44.42 44.73 7.74
C GLU A 328 -44.12 43.39 7.02
N ARG A 329 -44.06 42.24 7.71
CA ARG A 329 -45.14 41.38 8.26
C ARG A 329 -46.05 40.74 7.20
N GLY A 330 -46.26 39.43 7.38
CA GLY A 330 -47.17 38.53 6.64
C GLY A 330 -46.54 37.14 6.57
N GLU A 331 -46.52 36.32 7.63
CA GLU A 331 -47.61 35.53 8.25
C GLU A 331 -48.37 34.58 7.30
N CYS A 332 -48.21 33.28 7.60
CA CYS A 332 -49.22 32.21 7.70
C CYS A 332 -49.93 31.61 6.46
N ALA A 333 -49.74 30.30 6.26
CA ALA A 333 -50.76 29.21 6.35
C ALA A 333 -50.19 27.93 5.71
N SER A 334 -49.97 26.79 6.38
CA SER A 334 -50.90 25.82 7.01
C SER A 334 -51.83 25.05 6.05
N ARG A 335 -51.57 23.74 5.89
CA ARG A 335 -52.55 22.62 5.76
C ARG A 335 -51.79 21.29 5.59
N ARG A 336 -51.80 20.41 6.61
CA ARG A 336 -52.70 19.24 6.83
C ARG A 336 -52.65 18.22 5.69
N GLU A 337 -52.00 17.08 5.88
CA GLU A 337 -52.50 15.84 6.53
C GLU A 337 -53.60 15.12 5.75
N GLN A 338 -53.29 13.88 5.37
CA GLN A 338 -54.10 12.64 5.24
C GLN A 338 -53.33 11.75 4.24
N GLY A 339 -53.09 10.44 4.39
CA GLY A 339 -53.47 9.36 5.30
C GLY A 339 -52.93 8.06 4.63
N ALA A 340 -52.29 7.14 5.37
CA ALA A 340 -52.80 5.76 5.60
C ALA A 340 -53.37 5.07 4.33
N ARG A 341 -52.95 3.87 3.86
CA ARG A 341 -52.52 2.63 4.54
C ARG A 341 -52.15 1.55 3.46
N PRO A 342 -51.71 0.33 3.85
CA PRO A 342 -50.90 -0.61 3.05
C PRO A 342 -51.70 -1.71 2.34
N CYS A 343 -51.05 -2.45 1.44
CA CYS A 343 -51.50 -3.77 1.00
C CYS A 343 -50.40 -4.83 1.24
N ARG A 344 -50.69 -5.75 2.19
CA ARG A 344 -50.34 -7.18 2.10
C ARG A 344 -50.89 -7.69 0.76
N GLY A 345 -50.27 -8.53 -0.05
CA GLY A 345 -49.46 -9.71 0.21
C GLY A 345 -50.10 -10.85 -0.63
N PHE A 346 -49.31 -11.59 -1.41
CA PHE A 346 -49.71 -12.92 -1.92
C PHE A 346 -48.47 -13.78 -2.11
N ARG A 347 -48.46 -14.93 -1.43
CA ARG A 347 -47.58 -16.08 -1.66
C ARG A 347 -48.19 -16.94 -2.77
N ARG A 348 -47.36 -17.47 -3.66
CA ARG A 348 -47.04 -18.90 -3.73
C ARG A 348 -45.72 -19.07 -4.46
#